data_AF-A0A505I8Q1-F1
#
_entry.id   AF-A0A505I8Q1-F1
#
_cell.length_a   1.000
_cell.length_b   1.000
_cell.length_c   1.000
_cell.angle_alpha   90.00
_cell.angle_beta   90.00
_cell.angle_gamma   90.00
#
_symmetry.space_group_name_H-M   'P 1'
#
loop_
_entity.id
_entity.type
_entity.pdbx_description
1 polymer ?
#
loop_
_entity_poly.entity_id
_entity_poly.type
_entity_poly.pdbx_seq_one_letter_code
_entity_poly.pdbx_strand_id
1 'polypeptide(L)'
;MEDLSIYEQNNLLYSQEKLSKYRPGGYHPVSLGDTFKDGRYEIHHKLGWGGFSTVWLANDRENNQWVSLKIMRADTSQGSRELYHLNLLADRSQGKPSAKYIVSVLDSFTHEGPNGTHLCIVFELLGPSVDKVVDDYYSFGDDLEMDIILRMSEQLLEAVSLIHEAGIGHGDISGGNIAFGCNNLSHATKDELFAVLGSPEVEELARLDGKPLDNSLPKQLVKSAEWETWVDEDEEDIRILDFGEAFVQGNEPKILAQPGQLRVPELIFTNCFDYRVDLWRAGCMIHAFIFGSYPFQYLGEDEVLVLQMIGFVGKLPKDWQPIWERMKSSFKRDLEWLEGV
;
A
#
# COMPACT_ATOMS: atom_id res chain seq x y z
N MET A 1 8.68 -19.06 -17.87
CA MET A 1 9.21 -17.69 -17.98
C MET A 1 8.34 -16.99 -19.00
N GLU A 2 7.91 -15.76 -18.71
CA GLU A 2 7.04 -14.98 -19.60
C GLU A 2 7.83 -14.57 -20.85
N ASP A 3 7.38 -14.97 -22.03
CA ASP A 3 8.01 -14.57 -23.29
C ASP A 3 7.39 -13.25 -23.76
N LEU A 4 8.05 -12.15 -23.41
CA LEU A 4 7.63 -10.80 -23.79
C LEU A 4 8.05 -10.41 -25.21
N SER A 5 8.91 -11.21 -25.86
CA SER A 5 9.50 -10.88 -27.17
C SER A 5 8.49 -10.94 -28.32
N ILE A 6 7.32 -11.54 -28.08
CA ILE A 6 6.24 -11.68 -29.05
C ILE A 6 5.28 -10.47 -29.08
N TYR A 7 5.43 -9.52 -28.16
CA TYR A 7 4.60 -8.32 -28.07
C TYR A 7 5.34 -7.09 -28.61
N GLU A 8 4.58 -6.06 -28.98
CA GLU A 8 5.14 -4.75 -29.29
C GLU A 8 5.86 -4.20 -28.05
N GLN A 9 7.09 -3.71 -28.28
CA GLN A 9 7.98 -3.34 -27.20
C GLN A 9 7.71 -1.90 -26.78
N ASN A 10 7.34 -1.70 -25.53
CA ASN A 10 7.15 -0.40 -24.91
C ASN A 10 7.58 -0.44 -23.44
N ASN A 11 7.79 0.72 -22.82
CA ASN A 11 8.25 0.80 -21.44
C ASN A 11 7.22 0.25 -20.44
N LEU A 12 5.92 0.44 -20.73
CA LEU A 12 4.84 -0.01 -19.83
C LEU A 12 4.78 -1.53 -19.71
N LEU A 13 5.21 -2.27 -20.73
CA LEU A 13 5.32 -3.73 -20.71
C LEU A 13 6.25 -4.24 -19.59
N TYR A 14 7.23 -3.42 -19.20
CA TYR A 14 8.25 -3.76 -18.21
C TYR A 14 8.06 -3.07 -16.86
N SER A 15 7.36 -1.93 -16.83
CA SER A 15 7.16 -1.13 -15.61
C SER A 15 5.82 -1.35 -14.92
N GLN A 16 4.83 -1.94 -15.60
CA GLN A 16 3.50 -2.20 -15.06
C GLN A 16 3.32 -3.68 -14.62
N GLU A 17 2.08 -4.13 -14.46
CA GLU A 17 1.78 -5.48 -14.03
C GLU A 17 2.37 -6.52 -14.99
N LYS A 18 2.99 -7.56 -14.43
CA LYS A 18 3.51 -8.68 -15.23
C LYS A 18 2.36 -9.39 -15.96
N LEU A 19 2.43 -9.58 -17.29
CA LEU A 19 1.35 -10.23 -18.05
C LEU A 19 1.11 -11.67 -17.58
N SER A 20 2.15 -12.35 -17.08
CA SER A 20 2.02 -13.69 -16.48
C SER A 20 1.09 -13.76 -15.26
N LYS A 21 0.69 -12.62 -14.69
CA LYS A 21 -0.30 -12.52 -13.61
C LYS A 21 -1.74 -12.37 -14.11
N TYR A 22 -1.95 -12.10 -15.40
CA TYR A 22 -3.27 -12.12 -16.05
C TYR A 22 -3.55 -13.53 -16.57
N ARG A 23 -4.22 -14.32 -15.74
CA ARG A 23 -4.52 -15.74 -15.96
C ARG A 23 -5.70 -16.13 -15.07
N PRO A 24 -6.32 -17.31 -15.23
CA PRO A 24 -7.31 -17.79 -14.27
C PRO A 24 -6.79 -17.74 -12.82
N GLY A 25 -7.55 -17.11 -11.92
CA GLY A 25 -7.16 -16.78 -10.54
C GLY A 25 -6.34 -15.49 -10.39
N GLY A 26 -5.94 -14.85 -11.48
CA GLY A 26 -5.05 -13.69 -11.54
C GLY A 26 -5.78 -12.35 -11.51
N TYR A 27 -5.16 -11.33 -12.10
CA TYR A 27 -5.75 -9.99 -12.23
C TYR A 27 -6.92 -9.97 -13.20
N HIS A 28 -7.83 -9.01 -13.05
CA HIS A 28 -8.84 -8.70 -14.06
C HIS A 28 -8.23 -7.73 -15.11
N PRO A 29 -8.34 -8.01 -16.42
CA PRO A 29 -7.93 -7.05 -17.46
C PRO A 29 -8.91 -5.88 -17.50
N VAL A 30 -8.40 -4.65 -17.36
CA VAL A 30 -9.19 -3.40 -17.34
C VAL A 30 -8.69 -2.46 -18.43
N SER A 31 -9.60 -1.77 -19.10
CA SER A 31 -9.33 -0.72 -20.08
C SER A 31 -9.99 0.60 -19.65
N LEU A 32 -9.46 1.73 -20.12
CA LEU A 32 -10.11 3.02 -19.86
C LEU A 32 -11.48 3.06 -20.56
N GLY A 33 -12.49 3.58 -19.84
CA GLY A 33 -13.88 3.59 -20.28
C GLY A 33 -14.66 2.31 -19.96
N ASP A 34 -14.02 1.26 -19.43
CA ASP A 34 -14.74 0.11 -18.90
C ASP A 34 -15.70 0.55 -17.79
N THR A 35 -16.81 -0.17 -17.65
CA THR A 35 -17.80 0.12 -16.62
C THR A 35 -18.10 -1.09 -15.74
N PHE A 36 -18.31 -0.84 -14.46
CA PHE A 36 -18.59 -1.84 -13.43
C PHE A 36 -19.92 -1.54 -12.74
N LYS A 37 -20.53 -2.59 -12.15
CA LYS A 37 -21.82 -2.55 -11.44
C LYS A 37 -22.91 -1.84 -12.28
N ASP A 38 -23.29 -2.49 -13.37
CA ASP A 38 -24.36 -2.04 -14.28
C ASP A 38 -24.16 -0.62 -14.84
N GLY A 39 -22.90 -0.21 -15.05
CA GLY A 39 -22.57 1.09 -15.63
C GLY A 39 -22.37 2.22 -14.62
N ARG A 40 -22.46 1.95 -13.31
CA ARG A 40 -22.29 2.95 -12.25
C ARG A 40 -20.88 3.50 -12.17
N TYR A 41 -19.88 2.62 -12.19
CA TYR A 41 -18.47 3.01 -12.02
C TYR A 41 -17.76 2.95 -13.38
N GLU A 42 -17.39 4.09 -13.94
CA GLU A 42 -16.64 4.18 -15.20
C GLU A 42 -15.15 4.41 -14.94
N ILE A 43 -14.27 3.62 -15.54
CA ILE A 43 -12.82 3.71 -15.34
C ILE A 43 -12.23 4.86 -16.16
N HIS A 44 -11.42 5.70 -15.51
CA HIS A 44 -10.81 6.88 -16.14
C HIS A 44 -9.29 6.92 -16.06
N HIS A 45 -8.69 6.36 -15.01
CA HIS A 45 -7.24 6.28 -14.88
C HIS A 45 -6.87 5.15 -13.90
N LYS A 46 -5.59 4.82 -13.82
CA LYS A 46 -5.06 3.80 -12.93
C LYS A 46 -4.33 4.52 -11.80
N LEU A 47 -4.68 4.21 -10.56
CA LEU A 47 -4.08 4.83 -9.38
C LEU A 47 -2.91 4.01 -8.84
N GLY A 48 -2.95 2.69 -9.01
CA GLY A 48 -1.88 1.83 -8.55
C GLY A 48 -2.13 0.35 -8.80
N TRP A 49 -1.14 -0.47 -8.45
CA TRP A 49 -1.24 -1.92 -8.50
C TRP A 49 -0.28 -2.54 -7.50
N GLY A 50 -0.61 -3.73 -7.01
CA GLY A 50 0.20 -4.48 -6.05
C GLY A 50 0.03 -5.97 -6.26
N GLY A 51 0.69 -6.80 -5.43
CA GLY A 51 0.72 -8.26 -5.62
C GLY A 51 -0.67 -8.95 -5.65
N PHE A 52 -1.69 -8.29 -5.10
CA PHE A 52 -3.02 -8.87 -4.86
C PHE A 52 -4.18 -8.14 -5.54
N SER A 53 -3.96 -6.94 -6.10
CA SER A 53 -5.04 -6.11 -6.67
C SER A 53 -4.50 -5.05 -7.64
N THR A 54 -5.41 -4.47 -8.41
CA THR A 54 -5.20 -3.20 -9.13
C THR A 54 -6.17 -2.15 -8.59
N VAL A 55 -5.80 -0.87 -8.64
CA VAL A 55 -6.60 0.25 -8.13
C VAL A 55 -6.80 1.27 -9.25
N TRP A 56 -8.04 1.65 -9.48
CA TRP A 56 -8.45 2.49 -10.60
C TRP A 56 -9.24 3.70 -10.12
N LEU A 57 -8.99 4.84 -10.75
CA LEU A 57 -9.86 6.00 -10.65
C LEU A 57 -11.13 5.70 -11.42
N ALA A 58 -12.28 5.79 -10.75
CA ALA A 58 -13.58 5.64 -11.37
C ALA A 58 -14.48 6.85 -11.10
N ASN A 59 -15.35 7.17 -12.05
CA ASN A 59 -16.46 8.09 -11.84
C ASN A 59 -17.66 7.29 -11.31
N ASP A 60 -18.11 7.58 -10.10
CA ASP A 60 -19.39 7.08 -9.57
C ASP A 60 -20.53 7.93 -10.13
N ARG A 61 -21.14 7.46 -11.22
CA ARG A 61 -22.18 8.18 -11.96
C ARG A 61 -23.49 8.34 -11.16
N GLU A 62 -23.70 7.55 -10.11
CA GLU A 62 -24.90 7.68 -9.26
C GLU A 62 -24.75 8.82 -8.25
N ASN A 63 -23.56 8.99 -7.67
CA ASN A 63 -23.30 10.02 -6.65
C ASN A 63 -22.56 11.25 -7.19
N ASN A 64 -22.18 11.23 -8.47
CA ASN A 64 -21.44 12.31 -9.14
C ASN A 64 -20.16 12.69 -8.38
N GLN A 65 -19.31 11.70 -8.13
CA GLN A 65 -18.04 11.85 -7.44
C GLN A 65 -16.98 10.90 -8.01
N TRP A 66 -15.71 11.24 -7.82
CA TRP A 66 -14.58 10.39 -8.12
C TRP A 66 -14.29 9.45 -6.95
N VAL A 67 -13.98 8.19 -7.26
CA VAL A 67 -13.74 7.14 -6.28
C VAL A 67 -12.54 6.28 -6.69
N SER A 68 -11.97 5.57 -5.72
CA SER A 68 -10.95 4.56 -5.95
C SER A 68 -11.59 3.16 -6.01
N LEU A 69 -11.54 2.50 -7.16
CA LEU A 69 -12.01 1.13 -7.35
C LEU A 69 -10.83 0.15 -7.23
N LYS A 70 -10.74 -0.56 -6.10
CA LYS A 70 -9.78 -1.66 -5.90
C LYS A 70 -10.38 -2.97 -6.41
N ILE A 71 -9.73 -3.60 -7.39
CA ILE A 71 -10.14 -4.87 -7.97
C ILE A 71 -9.16 -5.95 -7.50
N MET A 72 -9.65 -6.86 -6.67
CA MET A 72 -8.87 -7.97 -6.15
C MET A 72 -8.58 -9.01 -7.24
N ARG A 73 -7.45 -9.72 -7.13
CA ARG A 73 -7.22 -10.93 -7.92
C ARG A 73 -8.30 -11.97 -7.63
N ALA A 74 -8.62 -12.78 -8.63
CA ALA A 74 -9.71 -13.75 -8.49
C ALA A 74 -9.42 -14.79 -7.38
N ASP A 75 -8.16 -15.20 -7.19
CA ASP A 75 -7.77 -16.17 -6.15
C ASP A 75 -7.76 -15.61 -4.73
N THR A 76 -7.79 -14.29 -4.55
CA THR A 76 -7.85 -13.61 -3.24
C THR A 76 -9.21 -12.98 -2.95
N SER A 77 -10.16 -13.10 -3.87
CA SER A 77 -11.46 -12.43 -3.78
C SER A 77 -12.43 -13.08 -2.78
N GLN A 78 -12.32 -14.40 -2.59
CA GLN A 78 -13.15 -15.13 -1.64
C GLN A 78 -12.61 -14.95 -0.21
N GLY A 79 -13.44 -14.43 0.70
CA GLY A 79 -13.06 -14.21 2.09
C GLY A 79 -11.99 -13.13 2.27
N SER A 80 -12.09 -12.03 1.52
CA SER A 80 -11.16 -10.90 1.63
C SER A 80 -11.02 -10.42 3.08
N ARG A 81 -9.79 -10.53 3.61
CA ARG A 81 -9.43 -10.08 4.95
C ARG A 81 -9.59 -8.58 5.09
N GLU A 82 -9.21 -7.83 4.06
CA GLU A 82 -9.28 -6.37 4.06
C GLU A 82 -10.70 -5.87 4.27
N LEU A 83 -11.65 -6.33 3.45
CA LEU A 83 -13.06 -5.94 3.59
C LEU A 83 -13.63 -6.37 4.95
N TYR A 84 -13.26 -7.57 5.43
CA TYR A 84 -13.69 -8.04 6.75
C TYR A 84 -13.21 -7.13 7.87
N HIS A 85 -11.91 -6.78 7.90
CA HIS A 85 -11.35 -5.96 8.98
C HIS A 85 -11.82 -4.51 8.91
N LEU A 86 -12.00 -3.95 7.71
CA LEU A 86 -12.58 -2.61 7.54
C LEU A 86 -14.02 -2.54 8.07
N ASN A 87 -14.86 -3.51 7.72
CA ASN A 87 -16.23 -3.58 8.24
C ASN A 87 -16.23 -3.78 9.77
N LEU A 88 -15.37 -4.67 10.29
CA LEU A 88 -15.25 -4.89 11.72
C LEU A 88 -14.79 -3.65 12.48
N LEU A 89 -13.84 -2.90 11.91
CA LEU A 89 -13.35 -1.65 12.47
C LEU A 89 -14.46 -0.60 12.47
N ALA A 90 -15.15 -0.40 11.35
CA ALA A 90 -16.27 0.53 11.22
C ALA A 90 -17.38 0.25 12.24
N ASP A 91 -17.73 -1.02 12.46
CA ASP A 91 -18.74 -1.43 13.45
C ASP A 91 -18.30 -1.11 14.89
N ARG A 92 -16.99 -1.26 15.20
CA ARG A 92 -16.43 -1.04 16.55
C ARG A 92 -16.01 0.41 16.81
N SER A 93 -15.91 1.24 15.77
CA SER A 93 -15.47 2.63 15.85
C SER A 93 -16.60 3.65 15.67
N GLN A 94 -17.86 3.22 15.56
CA GLN A 94 -18.99 4.12 15.30
C GLN A 94 -19.03 5.31 16.26
N GLY A 95 -19.13 6.52 15.68
CA GLY A 95 -19.21 7.78 16.42
C GLY A 95 -17.89 8.28 16.99
N LYS A 96 -16.76 7.59 16.78
CA LYS A 96 -15.44 8.07 17.18
C LYS A 96 -14.91 9.09 16.16
N PRO A 97 -14.48 10.30 16.57
CA PRO A 97 -13.94 11.31 15.65
C PRO A 97 -12.76 10.82 14.82
N SER A 98 -11.87 10.02 15.42
CA SER A 98 -10.68 9.47 14.75
C SER A 98 -10.99 8.44 13.66
N ALA A 99 -12.26 8.01 13.51
CA ALA A 99 -12.68 7.15 12.39
C ALA A 99 -12.44 7.80 11.03
N LYS A 100 -12.38 9.14 10.98
CA LYS A 100 -12.02 9.88 9.77
C LYS A 100 -10.59 9.61 9.28
N TYR A 101 -9.69 9.08 10.12
CA TYR A 101 -8.32 8.75 9.72
C TYR A 101 -8.18 7.34 9.15
N ILE A 102 -9.29 6.62 8.96
CA ILE A 102 -9.33 5.31 8.32
C ILE A 102 -10.03 5.48 6.98
N VAL A 103 -9.52 4.80 5.94
CA VAL A 103 -10.17 4.84 4.62
C VAL A 103 -11.62 4.35 4.66
N SER A 104 -12.50 5.09 3.99
CA SER A 104 -13.92 4.78 3.92
C SER A 104 -14.23 3.83 2.78
N VAL A 105 -14.90 2.72 3.10
CA VAL A 105 -15.52 1.83 2.10
C VAL A 105 -16.89 2.40 1.72
N LEU A 106 -17.04 2.78 0.45
CA LEU A 106 -18.28 3.37 -0.08
C LEU A 106 -19.22 2.30 -0.66
N ASP A 107 -18.66 1.24 -1.23
CA ASP A 107 -19.40 0.12 -1.81
C ASP A 107 -18.51 -1.13 -1.93
N SER A 108 -19.15 -2.29 -2.07
CA SER A 108 -18.43 -3.52 -2.44
C SER A 108 -19.33 -4.43 -3.27
N PHE A 109 -18.76 -5.05 -4.30
CA PHE A 109 -19.48 -5.95 -5.19
C PHE A 109 -18.55 -6.99 -5.81
N THR A 110 -19.12 -7.96 -6.51
CA THR A 110 -18.34 -8.97 -7.27
C THR A 110 -18.49 -8.73 -8.76
N HIS A 111 -17.42 -8.98 -9.51
CA HIS A 111 -17.38 -8.85 -10.96
C HIS A 111 -16.87 -10.16 -11.58
N GLU A 112 -17.63 -10.71 -12.53
CA GLU A 112 -17.25 -11.89 -13.29
C GLU A 112 -16.39 -11.48 -14.49
N GLY A 113 -15.10 -11.78 -14.42
CA GLY A 113 -14.14 -11.51 -15.48
C GLY A 113 -13.63 -12.77 -16.18
N PRO A 114 -12.83 -12.63 -17.24
CA PRO A 114 -12.24 -13.75 -17.95
C PRO A 114 -11.28 -14.59 -17.09
N ASN A 115 -10.76 -14.00 -16.00
CA ASN A 115 -9.83 -14.62 -15.08
C ASN A 115 -10.47 -15.15 -13.78
N GLY A 116 -11.80 -15.07 -13.67
CA GLY A 116 -12.60 -15.56 -12.54
C GLY A 116 -13.47 -14.47 -11.91
N THR A 117 -13.96 -14.75 -10.71
CA THR A 117 -14.74 -13.81 -9.91
C THR A 117 -13.82 -12.89 -9.12
N HIS A 118 -13.99 -11.57 -9.28
CA HIS A 118 -13.19 -10.55 -8.62
C HIS A 118 -14.03 -9.81 -7.59
N LEU A 119 -13.52 -9.64 -6.37
CA LEU A 119 -14.08 -8.71 -5.39
C LEU A 119 -13.62 -7.30 -5.76
N CYS A 120 -14.59 -6.41 -5.89
CA CYS A 120 -14.40 -4.98 -6.12
C CYS A 120 -14.76 -4.23 -4.84
N ILE A 121 -13.83 -3.44 -4.32
CA ILE A 121 -14.04 -2.58 -3.16
C ILE A 121 -13.91 -1.13 -3.64
N VAL A 122 -14.93 -0.32 -3.39
CA VAL A 122 -14.96 1.10 -3.74
C VAL A 122 -14.62 1.90 -2.49
N PHE A 123 -13.56 2.68 -2.57
CA PHE A 123 -13.12 3.59 -1.52
C PHE A 123 -13.36 5.05 -1.93
N GLU A 124 -13.32 5.95 -0.95
CA GLU A 124 -13.14 7.37 -1.22
C GLU A 124 -11.89 7.60 -2.10
N LEU A 125 -11.92 8.63 -2.94
CA LEU A 125 -10.71 9.04 -3.66
C LEU A 125 -9.74 9.64 -2.64
N LEU A 126 -8.51 9.16 -2.68
CA LEU A 126 -7.42 9.66 -1.86
C LEU A 126 -6.29 10.17 -2.72
N GLY A 127 -5.51 11.06 -2.12
CA GLY A 127 -4.29 11.61 -2.64
C GLY A 127 -3.14 10.59 -2.74
N PRO A 128 -1.93 11.08 -3.04
CA PRO A 128 -0.71 10.30 -3.00
C PRO A 128 -0.44 9.77 -1.59
N SER A 129 0.36 8.71 -1.56
CA SER A 129 0.84 8.14 -0.33
C SER A 129 1.80 9.10 0.38
N VAL A 130 1.93 8.93 1.69
CA VAL A 130 2.89 9.71 2.49
C VAL A 130 4.32 9.43 2.06
N ASP A 131 4.65 8.18 1.69
CA ASP A 131 5.97 7.85 1.12
C ASP A 131 6.28 8.73 -0.10
N LYS A 132 5.31 8.93 -1.00
CA LYS A 132 5.50 9.77 -2.19
C LYS A 132 5.71 11.23 -1.82
N VAL A 133 4.88 11.78 -0.94
CA VAL A 133 5.00 13.21 -0.54
C VAL A 133 6.33 13.46 0.18
N VAL A 134 6.73 12.57 1.09
CA VAL A 134 8.02 12.66 1.77
C VAL A 134 9.16 12.57 0.75
N ASP A 135 9.14 11.58 -0.16
CA ASP A 135 10.18 11.45 -1.17
C ASP A 135 10.29 12.68 -2.08
N ASP A 136 9.16 13.25 -2.50
CA ASP A 136 9.11 14.45 -3.34
C ASP A 136 9.75 15.66 -2.61
N TYR A 137 9.33 15.98 -1.37
CA TYR A 137 9.89 17.11 -0.61
C TYR A 137 11.42 16.99 -0.44
N TYR A 138 11.89 15.86 0.05
CA TYR A 138 13.30 15.68 0.38
C TYR A 138 14.18 15.51 -0.86
N SER A 139 13.65 14.97 -1.97
CA SER A 139 14.38 14.90 -3.24
C SER A 139 14.65 16.29 -3.85
N PHE A 140 13.79 17.28 -3.57
CA PHE A 140 14.02 18.67 -3.96
C PHE A 140 14.82 19.48 -2.93
N GLY A 141 15.21 18.87 -1.82
CA GLY A 141 16.01 19.51 -0.77
C GLY A 141 15.20 20.35 0.21
N ASP A 142 13.88 20.16 0.22
CA ASP A 142 12.96 20.80 1.17
C ASP A 142 12.66 19.84 2.34
N ASP A 143 12.34 20.42 3.50
CA ASP A 143 11.87 19.69 4.69
C ASP A 143 10.37 19.92 4.87
N LEU A 144 9.65 18.92 5.41
CA LEU A 144 8.27 19.14 5.86
C LEU A 144 8.27 20.13 7.03
N GLU A 145 7.30 21.05 7.04
CA GLU A 145 7.15 21.99 8.15
C GLU A 145 6.80 21.25 9.45
N MET A 146 7.32 21.74 10.58
CA MET A 146 7.11 21.12 11.90
C MET A 146 5.61 20.95 12.23
N ASP A 147 4.80 21.90 11.83
CA ASP A 147 3.35 21.92 12.08
C ASP A 147 2.63 20.81 11.29
N ILE A 148 3.13 20.48 10.09
CA ILE A 148 2.66 19.37 9.26
C ILE A 148 3.10 18.05 9.89
N ILE A 149 4.37 17.93 10.27
CA ILE A 149 4.92 16.73 10.91
C ILE A 149 4.15 16.38 12.19
N LEU A 150 3.93 17.37 13.07
CA LEU A 150 3.19 17.17 14.32
C LEU A 150 1.75 16.71 14.05
N ARG A 151 1.08 17.35 13.10
CA ARG A 151 -0.28 16.99 12.69
C ARG A 151 -0.36 15.56 12.15
N MET A 152 0.48 15.20 11.18
CA MET A 152 0.54 13.85 10.63
C MET A 152 0.85 12.79 11.71
N SER A 153 1.75 13.12 12.63
CA SER A 153 2.12 12.24 13.75
C SER A 153 0.94 12.03 14.71
N GLU A 154 0.22 13.09 15.07
CA GLU A 154 -0.98 13.03 15.91
C GLU A 154 -2.06 12.17 15.25
N GLN A 155 -2.38 12.45 13.98
CA GLN A 155 -3.39 11.71 13.23
C GLN A 155 -3.03 10.22 13.08
N LEU A 156 -1.76 9.90 12.84
CA LEU A 156 -1.28 8.52 12.75
C LEU A 156 -1.48 7.79 14.07
N LEU A 157 -1.11 8.43 15.18
CA LEU A 157 -1.26 7.82 16.51
C LEU A 157 -2.73 7.70 16.93
N GLU A 158 -3.59 8.66 16.57
CA GLU A 158 -5.03 8.58 16.79
C GLU A 158 -5.67 7.44 15.99
N ALA A 159 -5.28 7.26 14.73
CA ALA A 159 -5.73 6.16 13.88
C ALA A 159 -5.29 4.80 14.45
N VAL A 160 -4.02 4.68 14.85
CA VAL A 160 -3.49 3.45 15.48
C VAL A 160 -4.21 3.16 16.79
N SER A 161 -4.44 4.16 17.64
CA SER A 161 -5.21 4.01 18.88
C SER A 161 -6.62 3.50 18.59
N LEU A 162 -7.30 4.06 17.58
CA LEU A 162 -8.63 3.62 17.17
C LEU A 162 -8.65 2.14 16.75
N ILE A 163 -7.69 1.72 15.92
CA ILE A 163 -7.55 0.34 15.46
C ILE A 163 -7.34 -0.60 16.65
N HIS A 164 -6.45 -0.22 17.58
CA HIS A 164 -6.14 -1.01 18.77
C HIS A 164 -7.32 -1.09 19.75
N GLU A 165 -8.05 0.00 19.96
CA GLU A 165 -9.27 0.03 20.78
C GLU A 165 -10.39 -0.81 20.18
N ALA A 166 -10.44 -0.95 18.86
CA ALA A 166 -11.33 -1.86 18.16
C ALA A 166 -10.89 -3.34 18.29
N GLY A 167 -9.80 -3.64 19.01
CA GLY A 167 -9.29 -5.00 19.18
C GLY A 167 -8.65 -5.57 17.92
N ILE A 168 -8.12 -4.70 17.05
CA ILE A 168 -7.46 -5.04 15.78
C ILE A 168 -5.99 -4.61 15.87
N GLY A 169 -5.09 -5.33 15.21
CA GLY A 169 -3.77 -4.86 14.81
C GLY A 169 -3.75 -4.67 13.30
N HIS A 170 -3.18 -3.55 12.82
CA HIS A 170 -3.09 -3.26 11.40
C HIS A 170 -2.10 -4.20 10.70
N GLY A 171 -0.95 -4.44 11.34
CA GLY A 171 0.03 -5.43 10.86
C GLY A 171 0.86 -5.00 9.67
N ASP A 172 0.58 -3.84 9.04
CA ASP A 172 1.35 -3.29 7.91
C ASP A 172 1.40 -1.75 7.84
N ILE A 173 1.57 -1.06 8.98
CA ILE A 173 1.75 0.41 8.97
C ILE A 173 3.04 0.77 8.21
N SER A 174 2.91 1.54 7.13
CA SER A 174 4.01 2.01 6.28
C SER A 174 3.57 3.26 5.49
N GLY A 175 4.50 4.04 4.95
CA GLY A 175 4.13 5.27 4.24
C GLY A 175 3.42 5.02 2.91
N GLY A 176 3.56 3.83 2.32
CA GLY A 176 2.76 3.37 1.20
C GLY A 176 1.30 3.02 1.55
N ASN A 177 1.04 2.70 2.82
CA ASN A 177 -0.29 2.38 3.36
C ASN A 177 -0.90 3.56 4.15
N ILE A 178 -0.36 4.77 3.97
CA ILE A 178 -0.92 6.01 4.49
C ILE A 178 -1.02 6.97 3.30
N ALA A 179 -2.18 7.57 3.08
CA ALA A 179 -2.37 8.57 2.03
C ALA A 179 -3.05 9.82 2.57
N PHE A 180 -2.92 10.92 1.84
CA PHE A 180 -3.62 12.16 2.15
C PHE A 180 -5.07 12.11 1.66
N GLY A 181 -5.99 12.72 2.38
CA GLY A 181 -7.34 12.99 1.88
C GLY A 181 -7.32 13.98 0.71
N CYS A 182 -8.27 13.85 -0.21
CA CYS A 182 -8.46 14.81 -1.31
C CYS A 182 -9.96 15.06 -1.57
N ASN A 183 -10.63 15.63 -0.58
CA ASN A 183 -12.09 15.80 -0.58
C ASN A 183 -12.54 16.74 -1.70
N ASN A 184 -11.84 17.85 -1.91
CA ASN A 184 -12.18 18.81 -2.96
C ASN A 184 -11.98 18.17 -4.34
N LEU A 185 -10.89 17.43 -4.51
CA LEU A 185 -10.58 16.73 -5.75
C LEU A 185 -11.62 15.64 -6.10
N SER A 186 -12.22 14.99 -5.09
CA SER A 186 -13.25 13.97 -5.31
C SER A 186 -14.52 14.49 -6.00
N HIS A 187 -14.77 15.81 -5.94
CA HIS A 187 -15.89 16.48 -6.60
C HIS A 187 -15.46 17.45 -7.71
N ALA A 188 -14.17 17.49 -8.04
CA ALA A 188 -13.63 18.34 -9.08
C ALA A 188 -14.12 17.91 -10.48
N THR A 189 -14.04 18.84 -11.42
CA THR A 189 -14.24 18.51 -12.84
C THR A 189 -13.14 17.57 -13.32
N LYS A 190 -13.41 16.84 -14.41
CA LYS A 190 -12.43 15.93 -15.01
C LYS A 190 -11.14 16.64 -15.41
N ASP A 191 -11.24 17.87 -15.90
CA ASP A 191 -10.09 18.66 -16.34
C ASP A 191 -9.24 19.12 -15.14
N GLU A 192 -9.87 19.56 -14.05
CA GLU A 192 -9.18 19.88 -12.79
C GLU A 192 -8.50 18.65 -12.20
N LEU A 193 -9.20 17.52 -12.15
CA LEU A 193 -8.65 16.27 -11.65
C LEU A 193 -7.41 15.83 -12.44
N PHE A 194 -7.46 15.87 -13.76
CA PHE A 194 -6.34 15.44 -14.60
C PHE A 194 -5.21 16.46 -14.73
N ALA A 195 -5.43 17.73 -14.37
CA ALA A 195 -4.33 18.67 -14.16
C ALA A 195 -3.46 18.27 -12.94
N VAL A 196 -4.01 17.48 -12.02
CA VAL A 196 -3.38 17.07 -10.75
C VAL A 196 -2.80 15.67 -10.87
N LEU A 197 -3.60 14.73 -11.33
CA LEU A 197 -3.16 13.33 -11.48
C LEU A 197 -2.21 13.13 -12.68
N GLY A 198 -2.26 14.04 -13.65
CA GLY A 198 -1.72 13.82 -14.98
C GLY A 198 -2.72 13.14 -15.92
N SER A 199 -2.46 13.25 -17.23
CA SER A 199 -3.26 12.54 -18.23
C SER A 199 -2.84 11.07 -18.32
N PRO A 200 -3.77 10.12 -18.53
CA PRO A 200 -3.42 8.71 -18.64
C PRO A 200 -2.45 8.43 -19.80
N GLU A 201 -1.27 7.90 -19.47
CA GLU A 201 -0.36 7.30 -20.45
C GLU A 201 -0.79 5.86 -20.73
N VAL A 202 -1.13 5.57 -21.99
CA VAL A 202 -1.71 4.30 -22.43
C VAL A 202 -1.00 3.78 -23.67
N GLU A 203 -0.62 2.50 -23.64
CA GLU A 203 -0.08 1.78 -24.79
C GLU A 203 -1.00 0.61 -25.14
N GLU A 204 -1.19 0.34 -26.43
CA GLU A 204 -1.92 -0.85 -26.87
C GLU A 204 -1.06 -2.10 -26.63
N LEU A 205 -1.65 -3.15 -26.03
CA LEU A 205 -0.98 -4.44 -25.97
C LEU A 205 -1.25 -5.20 -27.25
N ALA A 206 -0.29 -5.18 -28.19
CA ALA A 206 -0.39 -5.89 -29.46
C ALA A 206 0.69 -6.97 -29.60
N ARG A 207 0.38 -8.03 -30.32
CA ARG A 207 1.34 -9.08 -30.68
C ARG A 207 2.02 -8.73 -32.00
N LEU A 208 3.35 -8.92 -32.08
CA LEU A 208 4.13 -8.73 -33.31
C LEU A 208 3.72 -9.68 -34.44
N ASP A 209 3.19 -10.86 -34.10
CA ASP A 209 2.70 -11.83 -35.08
C ASP A 209 1.28 -11.53 -35.60
N GLY A 210 0.66 -10.43 -35.16
CA GLY A 210 -0.68 -9.98 -35.56
C GLY A 210 -1.83 -10.89 -35.09
N LYS A 211 -1.55 -11.89 -34.25
CA LYS A 211 -2.60 -12.74 -33.68
C LYS A 211 -3.40 -12.00 -32.62
N PRO A 212 -4.66 -12.39 -32.37
CA PRO A 212 -5.44 -11.81 -31.29
C PRO A 212 -4.82 -12.11 -29.92
N LEU A 213 -5.02 -11.19 -28.98
CA LEU A 213 -4.72 -11.42 -27.57
C LEU A 213 -5.67 -12.47 -26.98
N ASP A 214 -5.19 -13.16 -25.96
CA ASP A 214 -6.06 -13.97 -25.11
C ASP A 214 -6.98 -13.05 -24.30
N ASN A 215 -8.23 -13.46 -24.08
CA ASN A 215 -9.19 -12.66 -23.32
C ASN A 215 -8.79 -12.43 -21.85
N SER A 216 -7.88 -13.25 -21.32
CA SER A 216 -7.30 -13.06 -19.98
C SER A 216 -6.43 -11.80 -19.90
N LEU A 217 -5.85 -11.34 -21.01
CA LEU A 217 -4.91 -10.24 -21.06
C LEU A 217 -5.60 -8.88 -21.21
N PRO A 218 -5.00 -7.80 -20.68
CA PRO A 218 -5.50 -6.45 -20.93
C PRO A 218 -5.25 -6.06 -22.39
N LYS A 219 -6.17 -5.28 -22.97
CA LYS A 219 -5.98 -4.69 -24.32
C LYS A 219 -5.07 -3.47 -24.29
N GLN A 220 -4.97 -2.82 -23.12
CA GLN A 220 -4.24 -1.60 -22.89
C GLN A 220 -3.33 -1.77 -21.68
N LEU A 221 -2.11 -1.29 -21.80
CA LEU A 221 -1.22 -1.08 -20.67
C LEU A 221 -1.39 0.37 -20.24
N VAL A 222 -1.75 0.58 -18.97
CA VAL A 222 -2.00 1.91 -18.42
C VAL A 222 -0.95 2.17 -17.34
N LYS A 223 -0.23 3.28 -17.46
CA LYS A 223 0.69 3.74 -16.42
C LYS A 223 -0.13 4.20 -15.20
N SER A 224 0.32 3.85 -14.00
CA SER A 224 -0.24 4.43 -12.77
C SER A 224 -0.02 5.94 -12.73
N ALA A 225 -0.98 6.68 -12.20
CA ALA A 225 -0.89 8.12 -11.99
C ALA A 225 0.31 8.48 -11.10
N GLU A 226 1.00 9.58 -11.43
CA GLU A 226 2.19 10.04 -10.70
C GLU A 226 1.93 11.30 -9.86
N TRP A 227 0.69 11.81 -9.84
CA TRP A 227 0.31 13.04 -9.13
C TRP A 227 1.23 14.22 -9.48
N GLU A 228 1.10 14.72 -10.72
CA GLU A 228 1.95 15.77 -11.30
C GLU A 228 1.96 17.08 -10.50
N THR A 229 0.84 17.41 -9.84
CA THR A 229 0.74 18.62 -9.00
C THR A 229 -0.06 18.34 -7.73
N TRP A 230 -0.03 19.29 -6.79
CA TRP A 230 -0.84 19.29 -5.59
C TRP A 230 -2.03 20.23 -5.74
N VAL A 231 -3.19 19.85 -5.22
CA VAL A 231 -4.29 20.80 -4.97
C VAL A 231 -4.26 21.14 -3.50
N ASP A 232 -4.32 22.44 -3.19
CA ASP A 232 -4.56 22.90 -1.83
C ASP A 232 -5.92 22.35 -1.36
N GLU A 233 -5.86 21.31 -0.53
CA GLU A 233 -7.01 20.77 0.17
C GLU A 233 -7.21 21.55 1.48
N ASP A 234 -8.46 21.84 1.83
CA ASP A 234 -8.77 22.58 3.06
C ASP A 234 -8.36 21.80 4.34
N GLU A 235 -8.32 20.46 4.24
CA GLU A 235 -7.89 19.54 5.28
C GLU A 235 -6.93 18.48 4.72
N GLU A 236 -5.63 18.60 5.03
CA GLU A 236 -4.59 17.62 4.67
C GLU A 236 -4.54 16.44 5.66
N ASP A 237 -5.70 15.89 6.00
CA ASP A 237 -5.79 14.77 6.93
C ASP A 237 -5.34 13.47 6.26
N ILE A 238 -4.56 12.66 6.97
CA ILE A 238 -4.15 11.34 6.48
C ILE A 238 -5.28 10.30 6.60
N ARG A 239 -5.15 9.21 5.85
CA ARG A 239 -5.95 7.99 5.93
C ARG A 239 -5.03 6.78 6.00
N ILE A 240 -5.31 5.87 6.94
CA ILE A 240 -4.72 4.54 6.98
C ILE A 240 -5.43 3.64 5.97
N LEU A 241 -4.64 2.94 5.16
CA LEU A 241 -5.04 2.08 4.05
C LEU A 241 -4.60 0.64 4.26
N ASP A 242 -5.16 -0.25 3.45
CA ASP A 242 -4.76 -1.65 3.30
C ASP A 242 -4.77 -2.49 4.59
N PHE A 243 -5.98 -2.94 4.94
CA PHE A 243 -6.21 -3.87 6.05
C PHE A 243 -6.06 -5.34 5.62
N GLY A 244 -5.35 -5.63 4.53
CA GLY A 244 -5.13 -6.99 4.04
C GLY A 244 -4.34 -7.88 5.00
N GLU A 245 -3.40 -7.27 5.72
CA GLU A 245 -2.54 -7.93 6.74
C GLU A 245 -3.04 -7.72 8.18
N ALA A 246 -4.18 -7.05 8.35
CA ALA A 246 -4.77 -6.82 9.66
C ALA A 246 -5.21 -8.13 10.32
N PHE A 247 -5.28 -8.10 11.66
CA PHE A 247 -5.68 -9.25 12.47
C PHE A 247 -6.41 -8.83 13.73
N VAL A 248 -7.24 -9.72 14.27
CA VAL A 248 -7.90 -9.52 15.56
C VAL A 248 -6.92 -9.86 16.68
N GLN A 249 -6.85 -9.01 17.71
CA GLN A 249 -5.99 -9.24 18.88
C GLN A 249 -6.30 -10.58 19.55
N GLY A 250 -5.26 -11.34 19.90
CA GLY A 250 -5.33 -12.71 20.41
C GLY A 250 -5.51 -13.78 19.32
N ASN A 251 -5.64 -13.37 18.06
CA ASN A 251 -5.66 -14.26 16.88
C ASN A 251 -4.57 -13.84 15.88
N GLU A 252 -3.38 -13.54 16.39
CA GLU A 252 -2.23 -13.13 15.58
C GLU A 252 -1.89 -14.20 14.52
N PRO A 253 -1.54 -13.78 13.28
CA PRO A 253 -1.13 -14.73 12.27
C PRO A 253 0.23 -15.34 12.64
N LYS A 254 0.50 -16.54 12.12
CA LYS A 254 1.80 -17.21 12.36
C LYS A 254 2.99 -16.47 11.74
N ILE A 255 2.74 -15.75 10.66
CA ILE A 255 3.72 -15.01 9.89
C ILE A 255 3.12 -13.64 9.60
N LEU A 256 3.88 -12.60 9.86
CA LEU A 256 3.57 -11.23 9.50
C LEU A 256 4.57 -10.77 8.44
N ALA A 257 4.13 -10.00 7.44
CA ALA A 257 5.03 -9.36 6.50
C ALA A 257 6.04 -8.47 7.26
N GLN A 258 7.31 -8.52 6.85
CA GLN A 258 8.40 -7.73 7.45
C GLN A 258 9.16 -6.98 6.35
N PRO A 259 8.65 -5.82 5.88
CA PRO A 259 9.43 -4.95 5.01
C PRO A 259 10.73 -4.58 5.74
N GLY A 260 11.87 -4.66 5.04
CA GLY A 260 13.19 -4.63 5.67
C GLY A 260 13.41 -3.46 6.63
N GLN A 261 13.15 -2.23 6.17
CA GLN A 261 13.34 -1.00 6.96
C GLN A 261 12.32 -0.85 8.12
N LEU A 262 11.21 -1.58 8.07
CA LEU A 262 10.11 -1.57 9.04
C LEU A 262 10.04 -2.87 9.86
N ARG A 263 11.11 -3.67 9.79
CA ARG A 263 11.20 -4.95 10.50
C ARG A 263 11.21 -4.68 12.01
N VAL A 264 10.41 -5.44 12.71
CA VAL A 264 10.07 -5.22 14.11
C VAL A 264 10.98 -6.08 14.99
N PRO A 265 11.62 -5.53 16.04
CA PRO A 265 12.66 -6.26 16.77
C PRO A 265 12.18 -7.53 17.45
N GLU A 266 10.97 -7.58 18.03
CA GLU A 266 10.44 -8.80 18.64
C GLU A 266 10.28 -9.96 17.65
N LEU A 267 10.09 -9.68 16.35
CA LEU A 267 10.02 -10.70 15.30
C LEU A 267 11.40 -11.19 14.84
N ILE A 268 12.47 -10.47 15.19
CA ILE A 268 13.86 -10.93 15.01
C ILE A 268 14.25 -11.87 16.15
N PHE A 269 13.86 -11.51 17.38
CA PHE A 269 14.30 -12.22 18.58
C PHE A 269 13.33 -13.31 19.03
N THR A 270 12.07 -13.25 18.64
CA THR A 270 11.02 -14.14 19.13
C THR A 270 10.11 -14.59 18.01
N ASN A 271 9.33 -15.64 18.28
CA ASN A 271 8.30 -16.12 17.36
C ASN A 271 6.89 -15.61 17.76
N CYS A 272 6.83 -14.60 18.62
CA CYS A 272 5.58 -14.06 19.15
C CYS A 272 5.56 -12.55 18.93
N PHE A 273 4.42 -12.04 18.54
CA PHE A 273 4.16 -10.61 18.42
C PHE A 273 2.70 -10.36 18.78
N ASP A 274 2.32 -9.09 18.89
CA ASP A 274 0.93 -8.67 19.00
C ASP A 274 0.73 -7.38 18.22
N TYR A 275 -0.44 -6.76 18.36
CA TYR A 275 -0.82 -5.52 17.67
C TYR A 275 0.17 -4.35 17.90
N ARG A 276 1.05 -4.41 18.91
CA ARG A 276 2.03 -3.35 19.18
C ARG A 276 3.16 -3.27 18.14
N VAL A 277 3.24 -4.22 17.21
CA VAL A 277 4.06 -4.09 15.99
C VAL A 277 3.74 -2.80 15.23
N ASP A 278 2.49 -2.34 15.30
CA ASP A 278 2.05 -1.08 14.67
C ASP A 278 2.71 0.14 15.31
N LEU A 279 2.99 0.11 16.63
CA LEU A 279 3.61 1.22 17.34
C LEU A 279 5.09 1.38 16.96
N TRP A 280 5.80 0.27 16.77
CA TRP A 280 7.17 0.30 16.26
C TRP A 280 7.22 0.97 14.87
N ARG A 281 6.29 0.56 14.00
CA ARG A 281 6.20 1.08 12.64
C ARG A 281 5.73 2.52 12.60
N ALA A 282 4.79 2.93 13.45
CA ALA A 282 4.40 4.32 13.61
C ALA A 282 5.59 5.18 14.05
N GLY A 283 6.44 4.70 14.96
CA GLY A 283 7.68 5.38 15.32
C GLY A 283 8.66 5.54 14.15
N CYS A 284 8.77 4.51 13.29
CA CYS A 284 9.56 4.60 12.07
C CYS A 284 8.97 5.61 11.06
N MET A 285 7.65 5.69 10.95
CA MET A 285 6.97 6.69 10.11
C MET A 285 7.22 8.11 10.60
N ILE A 286 7.05 8.36 11.91
CA ILE A 286 7.30 9.69 12.49
C ILE A 286 8.74 10.13 12.25
N HIS A 287 9.70 9.20 12.35
CA HIS A 287 11.08 9.49 11.95
C HIS A 287 11.20 9.87 10.47
N ALA A 288 10.53 9.14 9.58
CA ALA A 288 10.52 9.45 8.15
C ALA A 288 9.92 10.83 7.85
N PHE A 289 8.90 11.27 8.60
CA PHE A 289 8.33 12.61 8.45
C PHE A 289 9.34 13.71 8.79
N ILE A 290 10.26 13.46 9.73
CA ILE A 290 11.23 14.46 10.21
C ILE A 290 12.50 14.48 9.36
N PHE A 291 12.94 13.32 8.86
CA PHE A 291 14.27 13.14 8.28
C PHE A 291 14.25 12.65 6.83
N GLY A 292 13.07 12.54 6.21
CA GLY A 292 12.92 12.07 4.84
C GLY A 292 13.29 10.61 4.61
N SER A 293 13.56 9.85 5.68
CA SER A 293 14.04 8.48 5.59
C SER A 293 13.71 7.67 6.84
N TYR A 294 13.54 6.36 6.66
CA TYR A 294 13.37 5.43 7.78
C TYR A 294 14.64 5.39 8.67
N PRO A 295 14.50 5.19 9.99
CA PRO A 295 15.62 5.22 10.93
C PRO A 295 16.60 4.05 10.75
N PHE A 296 16.19 3.00 10.04
CA PHE A 296 16.95 1.78 9.88
C PHE A 296 17.05 1.35 8.42
N GLN A 297 18.24 0.90 8.01
CA GLN A 297 18.50 0.36 6.68
C GLN A 297 18.69 -1.15 6.78
N TYR A 298 17.88 -1.90 6.03
CA TYR A 298 18.02 -3.35 5.94
C TYR A 298 18.87 -3.74 4.74
N LEU A 299 20.06 -4.26 5.01
CA LEU A 299 21.02 -4.69 3.99
C LEU A 299 20.98 -6.21 3.75
N GLY A 300 19.91 -6.89 4.18
CA GLY A 300 19.75 -8.35 4.05
C GLY A 300 20.18 -9.15 5.28
N GLU A 301 20.75 -8.50 6.30
CA GLU A 301 21.30 -9.13 7.50
C GLU A 301 20.65 -8.55 8.76
N ASP A 302 20.07 -9.44 9.59
CA ASP A 302 19.39 -9.03 10.83
C ASP A 302 20.35 -8.48 11.87
N GLU A 303 21.61 -8.93 11.86
CA GLU A 303 22.65 -8.47 12.78
C GLU A 303 22.97 -6.99 12.59
N VAL A 304 23.09 -6.56 11.33
CA VAL A 304 23.36 -5.16 10.98
C VAL A 304 22.16 -4.29 11.35
N LEU A 305 20.94 -4.79 11.16
CA LEU A 305 19.72 -4.09 11.54
C LEU A 305 19.62 -3.93 13.07
N VAL A 306 19.86 -5.00 13.83
CA VAL A 306 19.85 -4.97 15.29
C VAL A 306 20.91 -4.01 15.85
N LEU A 307 22.10 -3.95 15.25
CA LEU A 307 23.14 -2.98 15.65
C LEU A 307 22.66 -1.53 15.51
N GLN A 308 21.96 -1.21 14.41
CA GLN A 308 21.37 0.11 14.21
C GLN A 308 20.31 0.40 15.28
N MET A 309 19.41 -0.55 15.55
CA MET A 309 18.38 -0.42 16.60
C MET A 309 19.00 -0.16 17.98
N ILE A 310 20.09 -0.86 18.32
CA ILE A 310 20.79 -0.65 19.61
C ILE A 310 21.41 0.75 19.67
N GLY A 311 22.04 1.19 18.57
CA GLY A 311 22.68 2.50 18.49
C GLY A 311 21.70 3.66 18.54
N PHE A 312 20.51 3.49 17.97
CA PHE A 312 19.49 4.52 17.87
C PHE A 312 18.52 4.55 19.06
N VAL A 313 17.97 3.39 19.44
CA VAL A 313 16.92 3.28 20.48
C VAL A 313 17.52 3.03 21.86
N GLY A 314 18.46 2.08 21.96
CA GLY A 314 19.13 1.74 23.21
C GLY A 314 19.27 0.23 23.46
N LYS A 315 19.45 -0.14 24.73
CA LYS A 315 19.79 -1.53 25.11
C LYS A 315 18.63 -2.50 24.85
N LEU A 316 18.93 -3.66 24.26
CA LEU A 316 17.96 -4.74 24.11
C LEU A 316 17.44 -5.26 25.47
N PRO A 317 16.17 -5.71 25.53
CA PRO A 317 15.63 -6.47 26.66
C PRO A 317 16.56 -7.61 27.10
N LYS A 318 16.62 -7.87 28.41
CA LYS A 318 17.52 -8.89 28.99
C LYS A 318 17.32 -10.27 28.38
N ASP A 319 16.07 -10.64 28.09
CA ASP A 319 15.73 -11.96 27.56
C ASP A 319 16.17 -12.14 26.09
N TRP A 320 16.44 -11.05 25.37
CA TRP A 320 16.93 -11.09 23.99
C TRP A 320 18.45 -11.17 23.91
N GLN A 321 19.17 -10.80 24.98
CA GLN A 321 20.64 -10.79 25.02
C GLN A 321 21.28 -12.14 24.66
N PRO A 322 20.81 -13.31 25.16
CA PRO A 322 21.40 -14.59 24.78
C PRO A 322 21.26 -14.91 23.29
N ILE A 323 20.16 -14.49 22.67
CA ILE A 323 19.92 -14.66 21.24
C ILE A 323 20.87 -13.74 20.46
N TRP A 324 20.97 -12.49 20.90
CA TRP A 324 21.89 -11.51 20.31
C TRP A 324 23.35 -11.96 20.33
N GLU A 325 23.84 -12.53 21.45
CA GLU A 325 25.20 -13.06 21.53
C GLU A 325 25.45 -14.21 20.54
N ARG A 326 24.45 -15.06 20.30
CA ARG A 326 24.54 -16.12 19.29
C ARG A 326 24.59 -15.56 17.87
N MET A 327 23.75 -14.58 17.56
CA MET A 327 23.74 -13.90 16.26
C MET A 327 25.10 -13.28 15.95
N LYS A 328 25.66 -12.48 16.89
CA LYS A 328 27.00 -11.90 16.76
C LYS A 328 28.10 -12.94 16.50
N SER A 329 28.00 -14.10 17.15
CA SER A 329 29.00 -15.17 17.00
C SER A 329 28.94 -15.82 15.62
N SER A 330 27.75 -15.99 15.04
CA SER A 330 27.60 -16.50 13.67
C SER A 330 28.13 -15.49 12.66
N PHE A 331 27.73 -14.23 12.80
CA PHE A 331 28.11 -13.15 11.89
C PHE A 331 29.63 -12.96 11.79
N LYS A 332 30.34 -12.97 12.93
CA LYS A 332 31.81 -12.89 12.94
C LYS A 332 32.47 -14.06 12.21
N ARG A 333 31.96 -15.28 12.41
CA ARG A 333 32.49 -16.47 11.74
C ARG A 333 32.32 -16.40 10.23
N ASP A 334 31.19 -15.88 9.76
CA ASP A 334 30.89 -15.79 8.34
C ASP A 334 31.78 -14.72 7.66
N LEU A 335 32.07 -13.60 8.33
CA LEU A 335 33.07 -12.62 7.90
C LEU A 335 34.49 -13.19 7.86
N GLU A 336 34.92 -13.89 8.92
CA GLU A 336 36.24 -14.54 8.97
C GLU A 336 36.40 -15.63 7.88
N TRP A 337 35.31 -16.30 7.51
CA TRP A 337 35.33 -17.27 6.42
C TRP A 337 35.45 -16.60 5.04
N LEU A 338 34.80 -15.46 4.82
CA LEU A 338 34.89 -14.68 3.57
C LEU A 338 36.26 -14.01 3.39
N GLU A 339 36.93 -13.62 4.48
CA GLU A 339 38.29 -13.05 4.44
C GLU A 339 39.39 -14.11 4.31
N GLY A 340 39.07 -15.40 4.50
CA GLY A 340 40.01 -16.52 4.50
C GLY A 340 40.05 -17.35 3.21
N VAL A 341 39.39 -16.92 2.12
CA VAL A 341 39.31 -17.62 0.81
C VAL A 341 40.11 -16.90 -0.27
#